data_AF-A0A7Y4G1Z4-F1
#
_entry.id   AF-A0A7Y4G1Z4-F1
#
_cell.length_a   1.000
_cell.length_b   1.000
_cell.length_c   1.000
_cell.angle_alpha   90.00
_cell.angle_beta   90.00
_cell.angle_gamma   90.00
#
_symmetry.space_group_name_H-M   'P 1'
#
loop_
_entity.id
_entity.type
_entity.pdbx_description
1 polymer ?
#
loop_
_entity_poly.entity_id
_entity_poly.type
_entity_poly.pdbx_seq_one_letter_code
_entity_poly.pdbx_strand_id
1 'polypeptide(L)'
;MKKQNVSAVALLALIITGCGGESSSGGDSTTSNNANAPSNPSNPDSSSTSQQPDIKALSNNMIFAIEGFVDTTAPIRNYSSISVKNELPAFKGGDTQKVDVDIAVPTIVIDNGSNFVNDWHCYETAGLRAQRKSHQLLVDGTISEYRYDMQSNACSSELLGSYVFNDAVFDSSLEFKTVGSVVSKDENGVESNLPTYDFIAQAYGEQSKERFGDSWELLQRDKINAAAKEVGASIFELNTLSGKIDLDLGQLNSDILIDFSSLDTNQLLNGAIWGMPGQGVADEKWCRIVNIPEDLSQNSIKYQSVISTNCARSTQRYCDAFGSSFPSGNYPPAAPIAWDSNTASNAQLNSDEQYRRDAQGHFVVNSSGQNAFVLSSNSVVIPIFGYTSPRSDGQVNNAGLNSWAGHEGHCQNVMNSRHTKMGIGYKVSKSDTSKMSYWTQDFN
;
A
#
# COMPACT_ATOMS: atom_id res chain seq x y z
N MET A 1 -10.53 -3.01 11.01
CA MET A 1 -11.76 -2.20 10.97
C MET A 1 -11.36 -0.73 10.91
N LYS A 2 -11.50 -0.12 9.72
CA LYS A 2 -11.34 1.33 9.53
C LYS A 2 -12.40 2.05 10.38
N LYS A 3 -11.99 2.82 11.39
CA LYS A 3 -12.90 3.75 12.09
C LYS A 3 -12.88 5.10 11.37
N GLN A 4 -13.41 5.13 10.15
CA GLN A 4 -14.05 6.29 9.52
C GLN A 4 -15.11 5.75 8.53
N ASN A 5 -16.06 4.98 9.05
CA ASN A 5 -17.26 4.56 8.31
C ASN A 5 -18.40 5.43 8.79
N VAL A 6 -18.64 6.57 8.13
CA VAL A 6 -19.80 7.41 8.42
C VAL A 6 -20.89 7.05 7.41
N SER A 7 -21.91 6.33 7.87
CA SER A 7 -23.15 6.09 7.12
C SER A 7 -23.90 7.40 6.99
N ALA A 8 -24.34 7.76 5.78
CA ALA A 8 -25.05 9.00 5.52
C ALA A 8 -26.54 8.92 5.94
N VAL A 9 -26.85 8.91 7.24
CA VAL A 9 -28.20 9.30 7.73
C VAL A 9 -28.12 9.96 9.13
N ALA A 10 -28.80 11.11 9.23
CA ALA A 10 -29.21 11.90 10.40
C ALA A 10 -28.27 13.01 10.91
N LEU A 11 -28.50 14.22 10.36
CA LEU A 11 -28.25 15.51 11.00
C LEU A 11 -28.83 15.56 12.42
N LEU A 12 -28.03 16.02 13.39
CA LEU A 12 -28.51 16.83 14.50
C LEU A 12 -27.42 17.81 14.92
N ALA A 13 -27.71 19.08 14.68
CA ALA A 13 -26.90 20.23 15.03
C ALA A 13 -26.77 20.36 16.56
N LEU A 14 -25.55 20.65 17.02
CA LEU A 14 -25.32 21.32 18.30
C LEU A 14 -24.24 22.37 18.11
N ILE A 15 -24.70 23.61 18.07
CA ILE A 15 -23.92 24.85 18.16
C ILE A 15 -23.51 25.00 19.62
N ILE A 16 -22.21 25.09 19.93
CA ILE A 16 -21.74 25.92 21.06
C ILE A 16 -20.45 26.63 20.64
N THR A 17 -20.51 27.95 20.83
CA THR A 17 -19.52 28.99 20.64
C THR A 17 -18.29 28.86 21.56
N GLY A 18 -17.12 29.24 21.04
CA GLY A 18 -15.93 29.54 21.83
C GLY A 18 -15.09 30.60 21.12
N CYS A 19 -15.06 31.79 21.70
CA CYS A 19 -14.46 33.02 21.17
C CYS A 19 -13.10 33.28 21.85
N GLY A 20 -12.16 33.92 21.14
CA GLY A 20 -10.95 34.55 21.68
C GLY A 20 -9.66 33.93 21.14
N GLY A 21 -8.69 34.67 20.60
CA GLY A 21 -8.51 36.11 20.45
C GLY A 21 -7.22 36.37 19.64
N GLU A 22 -7.18 37.53 19.02
CA GLU A 22 -6.15 38.05 18.11
C GLU A 22 -4.78 38.29 18.77
N SER A 23 -3.70 38.29 17.98
CA SER A 23 -2.74 39.42 17.90
C SER A 23 -1.76 39.28 16.72
N SER A 24 -1.58 40.41 16.03
CA SER A 24 -0.67 40.79 14.93
C SER A 24 0.83 40.79 15.32
N SER A 25 1.88 41.12 14.54
CA SER A 25 2.19 41.46 13.14
C SER A 25 3.73 41.67 13.04
N GLY A 26 4.29 41.66 11.83
CA GLY A 26 5.64 42.20 11.48
C GLY A 26 6.50 41.15 10.75
N GLY A 27 7.09 41.37 9.58
CA GLY A 27 7.33 42.58 8.80
C GLY A 27 8.72 42.48 8.14
N ASP A 28 8.71 42.13 6.86
CA ASP A 28 9.66 42.42 5.77
C ASP A 28 11.17 42.08 5.74
N SER A 29 11.48 41.39 4.62
CA SER A 29 12.55 41.65 3.63
C SER A 29 14.01 41.26 3.92
N THR A 30 14.57 40.39 3.06
CA THR A 30 15.48 40.80 1.96
C THR A 30 15.98 39.60 1.13
N THR A 31 15.83 39.77 -0.19
CA THR A 31 16.54 39.20 -1.35
C THR A 31 17.89 38.50 -1.20
N SER A 32 18.12 37.43 -2.00
CA SER A 32 19.21 37.41 -3.01
C SER A 32 19.14 36.19 -3.95
N ASN A 33 19.55 36.43 -5.20
CA ASN A 33 19.39 35.64 -6.42
C ASN A 33 20.44 34.53 -6.67
N ASN A 34 20.13 33.75 -7.71
CA ASN A 34 20.99 33.01 -8.67
C ASN A 34 21.38 31.56 -8.29
N ALA A 35 20.94 30.53 -9.02
CA ALA A 35 21.11 30.21 -10.46
C ALA A 35 22.56 29.86 -10.84
N ASN A 36 22.83 28.56 -11.06
CA ASN A 36 23.28 28.02 -12.35
C ASN A 36 23.75 26.56 -12.23
N ALA A 37 22.99 25.68 -12.88
CA ALA A 37 23.47 24.39 -13.36
C ALA A 37 24.13 24.58 -14.74
N PRO A 38 25.24 23.90 -15.08
CA PRO A 38 25.75 23.88 -16.44
C PRO A 38 25.12 22.74 -17.25
N SER A 39 24.59 23.11 -18.41
CA SER A 39 24.14 22.27 -19.51
C SER A 39 25.27 21.98 -20.52
N ASN A 40 25.26 20.77 -21.11
CA ASN A 40 25.63 20.39 -22.50
C ASN A 40 26.27 18.98 -22.57
N PRO A 41 26.32 18.32 -23.75
CA PRO A 41 25.28 18.14 -24.77
C PRO A 41 25.20 16.66 -25.23
N SER A 42 24.12 16.36 -25.94
CA SER A 42 23.79 15.09 -26.61
C SER A 42 24.72 14.71 -27.76
N ASN A 43 24.93 13.40 -27.96
CA ASN A 43 24.95 12.80 -29.29
C ASN A 43 24.49 11.32 -29.24
N PRO A 44 23.84 10.82 -30.31
CA PRO A 44 22.92 9.69 -30.27
C PRO A 44 23.60 8.37 -30.61
N ASP A 45 23.13 7.28 -30.00
CA ASP A 45 23.23 5.97 -30.63
C ASP A 45 22.00 5.13 -30.31
N SER A 46 21.49 4.53 -31.39
CA SER A 46 20.23 3.82 -31.49
C SER A 46 20.33 2.39 -30.95
N SER A 47 19.59 2.10 -29.90
CA SER A 47 18.97 0.80 -29.68
C SER A 47 17.55 1.05 -29.18
N SER A 48 16.56 0.93 -30.06
CA SER A 48 15.15 1.08 -29.68
C SER A 48 14.68 -0.16 -28.91
N THR A 49 15.12 -0.30 -27.67
CA THR A 49 14.22 -0.81 -26.64
C THR A 49 13.22 0.31 -26.43
N SER A 50 11.92 0.08 -26.65
CA SER A 50 10.93 1.08 -26.26
C SER A 50 11.00 1.18 -24.74
N GLN A 51 11.77 2.13 -24.22
CA GLN A 51 11.85 2.36 -22.79
C GLN A 51 10.44 2.66 -22.29
N GLN A 52 9.94 1.79 -21.43
CA GLN A 52 8.68 2.02 -20.74
C GLN A 52 8.84 3.30 -19.89
N PRO A 53 7.84 4.19 -19.87
CA PRO A 53 7.79 5.31 -18.95
C PRO A 53 7.87 4.87 -17.49
N ASP A 54 8.22 5.79 -16.59
CA ASP A 54 8.19 5.51 -15.15
C ASP A 54 6.75 5.35 -14.65
N ILE A 55 6.53 4.39 -13.74
CA ILE A 55 5.24 4.24 -13.03
C ILE A 55 4.91 5.55 -12.30
N LYS A 56 3.63 5.90 -12.33
CA LYS A 56 3.11 6.97 -11.47
C LYS A 56 2.36 6.36 -10.30
N ALA A 57 2.57 6.92 -9.10
CA ALA A 57 1.72 6.63 -7.97
C ALA A 57 0.37 7.33 -8.21
N LEU A 58 -0.54 6.64 -8.90
CA LEU A 58 -1.89 7.15 -9.11
C LEU A 58 -2.69 6.91 -7.84
N SER A 59 -3.52 7.88 -7.47
CA SER A 59 -4.39 7.74 -6.30
C SER A 59 -5.61 6.87 -6.58
N ASN A 60 -6.03 6.76 -7.85
CA ASN A 60 -7.33 6.22 -8.23
C ASN A 60 -7.25 5.30 -9.46
N ASN A 61 -7.90 4.14 -9.39
CA ASN A 61 -8.05 3.22 -10.52
C ASN A 61 -9.41 3.42 -11.20
N MET A 62 -9.48 4.37 -12.13
CA MET A 62 -10.73 4.74 -12.81
C MET A 62 -11.15 3.72 -13.90
N ILE A 63 -10.35 2.70 -14.22
CA ILE A 63 -10.69 1.77 -15.33
C ILE A 63 -11.96 0.97 -15.04
N PHE A 64 -12.19 0.62 -13.78
CA PHE A 64 -13.38 -0.11 -13.36
C PHE A 64 -14.62 0.78 -13.30
N ALA A 65 -14.46 2.10 -13.06
CA ALA A 65 -15.54 3.05 -13.21
C ALA A 65 -15.96 3.18 -14.68
N ILE A 66 -15.00 3.21 -15.62
CA ILE A 66 -15.28 3.19 -17.06
C ILE A 66 -16.04 1.92 -17.45
N GLU A 67 -15.64 0.74 -16.96
CA GLU A 67 -16.41 -0.48 -17.16
C GLU A 67 -17.85 -0.36 -16.62
N GLY A 68 -18.03 0.22 -15.43
CA GLY A 68 -19.35 0.47 -14.85
C GLY A 68 -20.23 1.40 -15.69
N PHE A 69 -19.65 2.42 -16.32
CA PHE A 69 -20.36 3.29 -17.25
C PHE A 69 -20.81 2.54 -18.51
N VAL A 70 -19.99 1.62 -19.02
CA VAL A 70 -20.33 0.79 -20.19
C VAL A 70 -21.56 -0.09 -19.93
N ASP A 71 -21.75 -0.55 -18.70
CA ASP A 71 -22.91 -1.35 -18.30
C ASP A 71 -24.16 -0.50 -18.02
N THR A 72 -24.04 0.84 -18.03
CA THR A 72 -25.14 1.76 -17.73
C THR A 72 -25.87 2.20 -19.00
N THR A 73 -27.20 2.07 -19.02
CA THR A 73 -28.05 2.45 -20.16
C THR A 73 -28.73 3.81 -20.01
N ALA A 74 -28.72 4.37 -18.80
CA ALA A 74 -29.32 5.68 -18.51
C ALA A 74 -28.25 6.79 -18.52
N PRO A 75 -28.64 8.04 -18.82
CA PRO A 75 -27.73 9.18 -18.67
C PRO A 75 -27.23 9.30 -17.23
N ILE A 76 -25.93 9.54 -17.07
CA ILE A 76 -25.31 9.73 -15.76
C ILE A 76 -25.72 11.10 -15.19
N ARG A 77 -26.18 11.08 -13.94
CA ARG A 77 -26.62 12.26 -13.16
C ARG A 77 -26.10 12.14 -11.74
N ASN A 78 -26.19 13.21 -10.95
CA ASN A 78 -25.84 13.16 -9.53
C ASN A 78 -26.53 12.00 -8.81
N TYR A 79 -25.73 11.24 -8.07
CA TYR A 79 -26.11 10.04 -7.32
C TYR A 79 -26.53 8.84 -8.19
N SER A 80 -26.17 8.84 -9.48
CA SER A 80 -26.31 7.63 -10.29
C SER A 80 -25.41 6.54 -9.73
N SER A 81 -25.90 5.31 -9.76
CA SER A 81 -25.15 4.14 -9.33
C SER A 81 -24.59 3.42 -10.55
N ILE A 82 -23.32 3.05 -10.49
CA ILE A 82 -22.67 2.19 -11.48
C ILE A 82 -22.19 0.90 -10.80
N SER A 83 -22.13 -0.19 -11.57
CA SER A 83 -21.53 -1.43 -11.07
C SER A 83 -20.02 -1.36 -11.25
N VAL A 84 -19.27 -1.36 -10.14
CA VAL A 84 -17.81 -1.38 -10.14
C VAL A 84 -17.35 -2.75 -9.65
N LYS A 85 -16.61 -3.46 -10.50
CA LYS A 85 -16.10 -4.82 -10.23
C LYS A 85 -14.59 -4.82 -10.33
N ASN A 86 -13.93 -4.45 -9.23
CA ASN A 86 -12.46 -4.38 -9.12
C ASN A 86 -11.79 -5.76 -8.96
N GLU A 87 -12.38 -6.82 -9.52
CA GLU A 87 -11.90 -8.20 -9.39
C GLU A 87 -11.21 -8.65 -10.67
N LEU A 88 -10.15 -9.44 -10.54
CA LEU A 88 -9.45 -10.04 -11.67
C LEU A 88 -9.89 -11.51 -11.91
N PRO A 89 -9.78 -12.03 -13.15
CA PRO A 89 -9.61 -11.27 -14.39
C PRO A 89 -10.71 -10.21 -14.61
N ALA A 90 -10.32 -9.03 -15.11
CA ALA A 90 -11.23 -7.93 -15.41
C ALA A 90 -12.09 -8.22 -16.64
N PHE A 91 -13.11 -7.39 -16.89
CA PHE A 91 -13.89 -7.38 -18.14
C PHE A 91 -14.57 -8.72 -18.48
N LYS A 92 -14.96 -9.50 -17.46
CA LYS A 92 -15.62 -10.81 -17.60
C LYS A 92 -17.02 -10.76 -18.22
N GLY A 93 -17.66 -9.59 -18.28
CA GLY A 93 -18.98 -9.43 -18.87
C GLY A 93 -19.01 -9.68 -20.38
N GLY A 94 -20.21 -9.84 -20.94
CA GLY A 94 -20.40 -10.02 -22.38
C GLY A 94 -20.10 -8.75 -23.18
N ASP A 95 -20.04 -8.90 -24.50
CA ASP A 95 -19.85 -7.80 -25.44
C ASP A 95 -20.94 -6.74 -25.27
N THR A 96 -20.54 -5.47 -25.33
CA THR A 96 -21.45 -4.33 -25.22
C THR A 96 -21.44 -3.49 -26.50
N GLN A 97 -22.45 -2.65 -26.66
CA GLN A 97 -22.39 -1.59 -27.68
C GLN A 97 -21.38 -0.52 -27.24
N LYS A 98 -20.80 0.17 -28.21
CA LYS A 98 -19.97 1.35 -27.92
C LYS A 98 -20.86 2.44 -27.35
N VAL A 99 -20.50 2.97 -26.18
CA VAL A 99 -21.22 4.05 -25.51
C VAL A 99 -20.39 5.33 -25.51
N ASP A 100 -21.06 6.46 -25.68
CA ASP A 100 -20.50 7.78 -25.37
C ASP A 100 -20.91 8.11 -23.92
N VAL A 101 -19.93 8.31 -23.03
CA VAL A 101 -20.14 8.65 -21.62
C VAL A 101 -20.00 10.16 -21.46
N ASP A 102 -21.12 10.86 -21.32
CA ASP A 102 -21.16 12.33 -21.22
C ASP A 102 -21.45 12.77 -19.77
N ILE A 103 -20.41 13.27 -19.10
CA ILE A 103 -20.44 13.85 -17.75
C ILE A 103 -19.73 15.21 -17.84
N ALA A 104 -20.43 16.20 -18.41
CA ALA A 104 -19.87 17.50 -18.76
C ALA A 104 -19.40 18.38 -17.58
N VAL A 105 -19.79 18.05 -16.35
CA VAL A 105 -19.34 18.72 -15.12
C VAL A 105 -19.13 17.68 -14.03
N PRO A 106 -18.23 17.92 -13.05
CA PRO A 106 -18.02 17.00 -11.93
C PRO A 106 -19.33 16.57 -11.28
N THR A 107 -19.63 15.28 -11.36
CA THR A 107 -20.92 14.68 -10.97
C THR A 107 -20.68 13.56 -9.98
N ILE A 108 -21.46 13.52 -8.90
CA ILE A 108 -21.39 12.47 -7.88
C ILE A 108 -21.92 11.17 -8.48
N VAL A 109 -21.12 10.13 -8.45
CA VAL A 109 -21.44 8.77 -8.87
C VAL A 109 -21.16 7.83 -7.71
N ILE A 110 -22.06 6.86 -7.49
CA ILE A 110 -22.00 5.94 -6.36
C ILE A 110 -21.61 4.55 -6.87
N ASP A 111 -20.52 4.03 -6.33
CA ASP A 111 -20.09 2.68 -6.65
C ASP A 111 -21.03 1.67 -5.98
N ASN A 112 -21.57 0.76 -6.79
CA ASN A 112 -22.44 -0.35 -6.37
C ASN A 112 -23.64 0.06 -5.51
N GLY A 113 -24.10 1.32 -5.62
CA GLY A 113 -25.23 1.85 -4.84
C GLY A 113 -24.94 1.91 -3.33
N SER A 114 -23.67 2.01 -2.94
CA SER A 114 -23.24 2.04 -1.55
C SER A 114 -23.73 3.27 -0.78
N ASN A 115 -24.02 3.06 0.50
CA ASN A 115 -24.35 4.13 1.45
C ASN A 115 -23.11 4.68 2.18
N PHE A 116 -21.91 4.18 1.85
CA PHE A 116 -20.65 4.66 2.41
C PHE A 116 -20.07 5.74 1.51
N VAL A 117 -19.75 6.89 2.11
CA VAL A 117 -19.19 8.04 1.41
C VAL A 117 -17.87 7.75 0.70
N ASN A 118 -17.10 6.76 1.17
CA ASN A 118 -15.85 6.36 0.52
C ASN A 118 -16.06 5.74 -0.87
N ASP A 119 -17.27 5.32 -1.18
CA ASP A 119 -17.67 4.74 -2.46
C ASP A 119 -18.40 5.80 -3.33
N TRP A 120 -18.32 7.07 -2.94
CA TRP A 120 -18.91 8.20 -3.68
C TRP A 120 -17.79 8.98 -4.35
N HIS A 121 -17.84 9.01 -5.67
CA HIS A 121 -16.79 9.57 -6.51
C HIS A 121 -17.34 10.72 -7.35
N CYS A 122 -16.49 11.69 -7.68
CA CYS A 122 -16.86 12.83 -8.49
C CYS A 122 -16.16 12.77 -9.83
N TYR A 123 -16.88 12.35 -10.87
CA TYR A 123 -16.31 12.17 -12.21
C TYR A 123 -16.73 13.29 -13.17
N GLU A 124 -15.83 13.59 -14.10
CA GLU A 124 -16.07 14.41 -15.29
C GLU A 124 -15.48 13.68 -16.50
N THR A 125 -16.12 13.79 -17.67
CA THR A 125 -15.62 13.18 -18.90
C THR A 125 -15.57 14.17 -20.04
N ALA A 126 -14.61 13.99 -20.95
CA ALA A 126 -14.54 14.75 -22.19
C ALA A 126 -14.34 13.79 -23.37
N GLY A 127 -15.39 13.65 -24.18
CA GLY A 127 -15.37 12.76 -25.36
C GLY A 127 -15.14 11.28 -25.02
N LEU A 128 -15.43 10.85 -23.79
CA LEU A 128 -15.16 9.49 -23.35
C LEU A 128 -16.07 8.50 -24.08
N ARG A 129 -15.45 7.52 -24.73
CA ARG A 129 -16.09 6.43 -25.43
C ARG A 129 -15.53 5.12 -24.93
N ALA A 130 -16.41 4.18 -24.63
CA ALA A 130 -15.98 2.88 -24.14
C ALA A 130 -16.81 1.74 -24.70
N GLN A 131 -16.18 0.57 -24.81
CA GLN A 131 -16.82 -0.66 -25.25
C GLN A 131 -16.12 -1.86 -24.63
N ARG A 132 -16.89 -2.81 -24.10
CA ARG A 132 -16.38 -4.14 -23.75
C ARG A 132 -16.57 -5.06 -24.94
N LYS A 133 -15.49 -5.68 -25.42
CA LYS A 133 -15.52 -6.58 -26.57
C LYS A 133 -14.49 -7.69 -26.42
N SER A 134 -14.93 -8.94 -26.50
CA SER A 134 -14.05 -10.11 -26.39
C SER A 134 -13.18 -10.09 -25.13
N HIS A 135 -13.79 -9.75 -23.98
CA HIS A 135 -13.12 -9.60 -22.69
C HIS A 135 -12.00 -8.55 -22.64
N GLN A 136 -12.05 -7.58 -23.56
CA GLN A 136 -11.19 -6.40 -23.56
C GLN A 136 -12.05 -5.16 -23.36
N LEU A 137 -11.49 -4.15 -22.70
CA LEU A 137 -12.08 -2.82 -22.61
C LEU A 137 -11.38 -1.89 -23.59
N LEU A 138 -12.14 -1.38 -24.55
CA LEU A 138 -11.69 -0.38 -25.51
C LEU A 138 -12.13 0.99 -25.00
N VAL A 139 -11.20 1.95 -24.88
CA VAL A 139 -11.44 3.25 -24.27
C VAL A 139 -10.78 4.35 -25.11
N ASP A 140 -11.50 5.44 -25.35
CA ASP A 140 -11.01 6.64 -26.03
C ASP A 140 -11.59 7.88 -25.35
N GLY A 141 -10.84 8.98 -25.26
CA GLY A 141 -11.27 10.22 -24.60
C GLY A 141 -10.72 10.39 -23.18
N THR A 142 -11.32 11.30 -22.39
CA THR A 142 -10.79 11.70 -21.08
C THR A 142 -11.77 11.40 -19.95
N ILE A 143 -11.26 10.95 -18.81
CA ILE A 143 -11.96 10.90 -17.52
C ILE A 143 -11.12 11.61 -16.46
N SER A 144 -11.78 12.37 -15.60
CA SER A 144 -11.17 13.05 -14.47
C SER A 144 -11.96 12.75 -13.19
N GLU A 145 -11.26 12.64 -12.08
CA GLU A 145 -11.85 12.46 -10.76
C GLU A 145 -11.50 13.63 -9.85
N TYR A 146 -12.49 14.13 -9.13
CA TYR A 146 -12.39 15.24 -8.22
C TYR A 146 -12.69 14.81 -6.79
N ARG A 147 -12.20 15.57 -5.81
CA ARG A 147 -12.52 15.30 -4.41
C ARG A 147 -14.01 15.56 -4.16
N TYR A 148 -14.68 14.59 -3.56
CA TYR A 148 -15.99 14.77 -2.96
C TYR A 148 -15.86 15.54 -1.64
N ASP A 149 -16.60 16.63 -1.49
CA ASP A 149 -16.66 17.44 -0.26
C ASP A 149 -17.88 17.02 0.57
N MET A 150 -17.62 16.39 1.71
CA MET A 150 -18.63 15.97 2.68
C MET A 150 -19.39 17.12 3.33
N GLN A 151 -18.77 18.28 3.52
CA GLN A 151 -19.40 19.41 4.20
C GLN A 151 -20.45 20.07 3.32
N SER A 152 -20.13 20.25 2.04
CA SER A 152 -21.07 20.79 1.05
C SER A 152 -21.94 19.74 0.38
N ASN A 153 -21.64 18.44 0.57
CA ASN A 153 -22.28 17.32 -0.13
C ASN A 153 -22.29 17.55 -1.65
N ALA A 154 -21.11 17.87 -2.20
CA ALA A 154 -20.92 18.26 -3.59
C ALA A 154 -19.52 17.86 -4.09
N CYS A 155 -19.34 17.86 -5.41
CA CYS A 155 -18.01 17.76 -6.00
C CYS A 155 -17.24 19.06 -5.80
N SER A 156 -16.02 18.97 -5.29
CA SER A 156 -15.11 20.11 -5.17
C SER A 156 -14.43 20.41 -6.51
N SER A 157 -13.58 21.45 -6.52
CA SER A 157 -12.72 21.76 -7.67
C SER A 157 -11.33 21.11 -7.59
N GLU A 158 -11.03 20.38 -6.51
CA GLU A 158 -9.74 19.71 -6.35
C GLU A 158 -9.70 18.46 -7.23
N LEU A 159 -8.84 18.51 -8.27
CA LEU A 159 -8.59 17.37 -9.15
C LEU A 159 -7.73 16.34 -8.44
N LEU A 160 -8.24 15.10 -8.31
CA LEU A 160 -7.49 13.98 -7.75
C LEU A 160 -6.66 13.26 -8.82
N GLY A 161 -7.16 13.22 -10.06
CA GLY A 161 -6.43 12.65 -11.18
C GLY A 161 -7.21 12.72 -12.48
N SER A 162 -6.51 12.65 -13.61
CA SER A 162 -7.10 12.67 -14.95
C SER A 162 -6.35 11.72 -15.87
N TYR A 163 -7.10 10.98 -16.69
CA TYR A 163 -6.57 10.07 -17.71
C TYR A 163 -7.09 10.45 -19.09
N VAL A 164 -6.17 10.48 -20.05
CA VAL A 164 -6.46 10.59 -21.47
C VAL A 164 -6.15 9.25 -22.13
N PHE A 165 -7.16 8.68 -22.76
CA PHE A 165 -7.08 7.44 -23.53
C PHE A 165 -7.12 7.77 -25.01
N ASN A 166 -6.20 7.21 -25.78
CA ASN A 166 -6.10 7.35 -27.22
C ASN A 166 -6.26 5.96 -27.85
N ASP A 167 -7.50 5.59 -28.17
CA ASP A 167 -7.85 4.23 -28.64
C ASP A 167 -7.22 3.10 -27.80
N ALA A 168 -7.19 3.27 -26.48
CA ALA A 168 -6.59 2.32 -25.55
C ALA A 168 -7.39 1.01 -25.53
N VAL A 169 -6.66 -0.11 -25.46
CA VAL A 169 -7.25 -1.46 -25.36
C VAL A 169 -6.62 -2.17 -24.19
N PHE A 170 -7.43 -2.44 -23.16
CA PHE A 170 -7.05 -3.17 -21.96
C PHE A 170 -7.51 -4.62 -22.07
N ASP A 171 -6.67 -5.55 -21.65
CA ASP A 171 -7.05 -6.93 -21.47
C ASP A 171 -7.54 -7.23 -20.04
N SER A 172 -7.93 -8.48 -19.80
CA SER A 172 -8.46 -8.91 -18.51
C SER A 172 -7.41 -8.95 -17.38
N SER A 173 -6.13 -8.73 -17.69
CA SER A 173 -5.06 -8.55 -16.70
C SER A 173 -4.82 -7.08 -16.35
N LEU A 174 -5.51 -6.14 -17.01
CA LEU A 174 -5.31 -4.69 -16.95
C LEU A 174 -4.05 -4.20 -17.68
N GLU A 175 -3.41 -5.03 -18.50
CA GLU A 175 -2.37 -4.56 -19.41
C GLU A 175 -3.01 -3.85 -20.62
N PHE A 176 -2.45 -2.72 -21.05
CA PHE A 176 -2.85 -2.06 -22.28
C PHE A 176 -1.83 -2.21 -23.40
N LYS A 177 -2.31 -2.41 -24.63
CA LYS A 177 -1.50 -2.93 -25.75
C LYS A 177 -0.42 -2.00 -26.29
N THR A 178 -0.52 -0.69 -26.07
CA THR A 178 0.30 0.29 -26.80
C THR A 178 0.78 1.39 -25.87
N VAL A 179 2.11 1.52 -25.73
CA VAL A 179 2.72 2.63 -24.98
C VAL A 179 2.24 3.97 -25.55
N GLY A 180 1.81 4.88 -24.69
CA GLY A 180 1.26 6.18 -25.06
C GLY A 180 -0.22 6.18 -25.44
N SER A 181 -0.90 5.02 -25.48
CA SER A 181 -2.36 5.00 -25.59
C SER A 181 -3.05 5.48 -24.31
N VAL A 182 -2.33 5.52 -23.19
CA VAL A 182 -2.81 6.04 -21.91
C VAL A 182 -1.83 7.06 -21.37
N VAL A 183 -2.37 8.23 -21.03
CA VAL A 183 -1.64 9.37 -20.48
C VAL A 183 -2.30 9.78 -19.18
N SER A 184 -1.50 9.99 -18.14
CA SER A 184 -1.94 10.66 -16.92
C SER A 184 -1.73 12.17 -17.05
N LYS A 185 -2.66 12.95 -16.50
CA LYS A 185 -2.58 14.40 -16.45
C LYS A 185 -2.69 14.86 -15.01
N ASP A 186 -1.70 15.64 -14.56
CA ASP A 186 -1.68 16.17 -13.21
C ASP A 186 -2.55 17.43 -13.05
N GLU A 187 -2.61 17.97 -11.83
CA GLU A 187 -3.35 19.20 -11.48
C GLU A 187 -2.90 20.44 -12.27
N ASN A 188 -1.67 20.47 -12.76
CA ASN A 188 -1.12 21.55 -13.57
C ASN A 188 -1.38 21.33 -15.07
N GLY A 189 -2.03 20.22 -15.42
CA GLY A 189 -2.30 19.80 -16.77
C GLY A 189 -1.09 19.22 -17.51
N VAL A 190 -0.02 18.87 -16.79
CA VAL A 190 1.16 18.22 -17.38
C VAL A 190 0.83 16.77 -17.64
N GLU A 191 1.06 16.36 -18.89
CA GLU A 191 0.80 15.02 -19.37
C GLU A 191 2.02 14.12 -19.22
N SER A 192 1.81 12.86 -18.83
CA SER A 192 2.84 11.83 -18.70
C SER A 192 2.29 10.50 -19.19
N ASN A 193 2.97 9.91 -20.19
CA ASN A 193 2.66 8.56 -20.66
C ASN A 193 2.79 7.55 -19.51
N LEU A 194 1.84 6.62 -19.43
CA LEU A 194 1.91 5.51 -18.49
C LEU A 194 2.62 4.30 -19.12
N PRO A 195 3.32 3.46 -18.33
CA PRO A 195 3.77 2.15 -18.78
C PRO A 195 2.58 1.20 -18.97
N THR A 196 2.70 0.22 -19.87
CA THR A 196 1.59 -0.69 -20.24
C THR A 196 1.03 -1.52 -19.07
N TYR A 197 1.84 -1.68 -18.03
CA TYR A 197 1.55 -2.47 -16.83
C TYR A 197 1.13 -1.63 -15.62
N ASP A 198 0.92 -0.32 -15.76
CA ASP A 198 0.69 0.57 -14.62
C ASP A 198 -0.54 0.14 -13.78
N PHE A 199 -1.62 -0.26 -14.43
CA PHE A 199 -2.85 -0.69 -13.75
C PHE A 199 -2.74 -2.06 -13.06
N ILE A 200 -2.04 -3.03 -13.65
CA ILE A 200 -1.80 -4.32 -12.98
C ILE A 200 -0.83 -4.15 -11.80
N ALA A 201 0.16 -3.26 -11.92
CA ALA A 201 1.05 -2.91 -10.81
C ALA A 201 0.29 -2.28 -9.64
N GLN A 202 -0.68 -1.40 -9.91
CA GLN A 202 -1.57 -0.85 -8.88
C GLN A 202 -2.46 -1.90 -8.25
N ALA A 203 -3.05 -2.80 -9.04
CA ALA A 203 -3.85 -3.91 -8.51
C ALA A 203 -3.00 -4.81 -7.60
N TYR A 204 -1.75 -5.10 -7.97
CA TYR A 204 -0.80 -5.79 -7.11
C TYR A 204 -0.49 -5.00 -5.83
N GLY A 205 -0.31 -3.68 -5.93
CA GLY A 205 -0.12 -2.80 -4.78
C GLY A 205 -1.27 -2.90 -3.78
N GLU A 206 -2.52 -2.74 -4.21
CA GLU A 206 -3.70 -2.89 -3.34
C GLU A 206 -3.77 -4.29 -2.69
N GLN A 207 -3.47 -5.33 -3.47
CA GLN A 207 -3.36 -6.69 -2.97
C GLN A 207 -2.29 -6.81 -1.87
N SER A 208 -1.12 -6.20 -2.05
CA SER A 208 -0.04 -6.18 -1.06
C SER A 208 -0.45 -5.40 0.20
N LYS A 209 -1.15 -4.27 0.07
CA LYS A 209 -1.68 -3.49 1.21
C LYS A 209 -2.66 -4.32 2.04
N GLU A 210 -3.60 -5.01 1.39
CA GLU A 210 -4.57 -5.85 2.09
C GLU A 210 -3.89 -6.98 2.88
N ARG A 211 -2.82 -7.56 2.31
CA ARG A 211 -2.08 -8.69 2.89
C ARG A 211 -1.13 -8.27 4.01
N PHE A 212 -0.29 -7.29 3.74
CA PHE A 212 0.87 -6.96 4.58
C PHE A 212 0.82 -5.55 5.18
N GLY A 213 -0.10 -4.71 4.74
CA GLY A 213 -0.30 -3.34 5.21
C GLY A 213 0.41 -2.28 4.37
N ASP A 214 -0.09 -1.05 4.46
CA ASP A 214 0.37 0.11 3.68
C ASP A 214 1.87 0.34 3.74
N SER A 215 2.48 0.28 4.94
CA SER A 215 3.92 0.53 5.08
C SER A 215 4.79 -0.53 4.41
N TRP A 216 4.36 -1.79 4.43
CA TRP A 216 5.10 -2.86 3.76
C TRP A 216 5.01 -2.71 2.24
N GLU A 217 3.82 -2.42 1.73
CA GLU A 217 3.66 -2.17 0.30
C GLU A 217 4.47 -0.95 -0.16
N LEU A 218 4.41 0.18 0.55
CA LEU A 218 5.22 1.36 0.23
C LEU A 218 6.72 1.08 0.24
N LEU A 219 7.19 0.26 1.18
CA LEU A 219 8.59 -0.18 1.25
C LEU A 219 9.03 -0.98 0.00
N GLN A 220 8.14 -1.83 -0.52
CA GLN A 220 8.44 -2.71 -1.66
C GLN A 220 8.16 -2.06 -3.00
N ARG A 221 7.23 -1.09 -3.06
CA ARG A 221 6.74 -0.46 -4.29
C ARG A 221 7.86 -0.01 -5.22
N ASP A 222 8.84 0.74 -4.71
CA ASP A 222 9.93 1.25 -5.55
C ASP A 222 10.78 0.12 -6.16
N LYS A 223 10.95 -1.00 -5.44
CA LYS A 223 11.74 -2.15 -5.91
C LYS A 223 10.97 -2.92 -6.98
N ILE A 224 9.66 -3.10 -6.76
CA ILE A 224 8.77 -3.75 -7.73
C ILE A 224 8.65 -2.89 -8.99
N ASN A 225 8.52 -1.58 -8.85
CA ASN A 225 8.44 -0.66 -9.99
C ASN A 225 9.75 -0.68 -10.80
N ALA A 226 10.90 -0.71 -10.14
CA ALA A 226 12.18 -0.81 -10.80
C ALA A 226 12.38 -2.18 -11.47
N ALA A 227 11.89 -3.27 -10.89
CA ALA A 227 11.86 -4.58 -11.52
C ALA A 227 10.95 -4.61 -12.75
N ALA A 228 9.73 -4.05 -12.64
CA ALA A 228 8.80 -3.92 -13.75
C ALA A 228 9.35 -3.03 -14.89
N LYS A 229 10.16 -2.02 -14.57
CA LYS A 229 10.87 -1.22 -15.59
C LYS A 229 11.91 -2.05 -16.37
N GLU A 230 12.47 -3.09 -15.76
CA GLU A 230 13.44 -3.98 -16.41
C GLU A 230 12.75 -4.95 -17.40
N VAL A 231 11.64 -5.57 -16.99
CA VAL A 231 11.03 -6.69 -17.74
C VAL A 231 9.64 -6.40 -18.29
N GLY A 232 9.02 -5.28 -17.93
CA GLY A 232 7.66 -4.90 -18.33
C GLY A 232 6.58 -5.66 -17.57
N ALA A 233 5.43 -5.86 -18.22
CA ALA A 233 4.25 -6.50 -17.62
C ALA A 233 4.48 -7.96 -17.20
N SER A 234 5.48 -8.63 -17.77
CA SER A 234 5.74 -10.06 -17.52
C SER A 234 6.14 -10.37 -16.09
N ILE A 235 6.50 -9.37 -15.27
CA ILE A 235 6.73 -9.57 -13.84
C ILE A 235 5.42 -9.87 -13.09
N PHE A 236 4.26 -9.51 -13.62
CA PHE A 236 2.97 -9.70 -12.96
C PHE A 236 2.25 -10.91 -13.57
N GLU A 237 2.17 -12.00 -12.81
CA GLU A 237 1.47 -13.21 -13.24
C GLU A 237 0.06 -13.24 -12.63
N LEU A 238 -0.96 -13.03 -13.46
CA LEU A 238 -2.35 -13.16 -13.02
C LEU A 238 -2.79 -14.63 -12.97
N ASN A 239 -3.10 -15.12 -11.78
CA ASN A 239 -3.83 -16.36 -11.61
C ASN A 239 -5.31 -16.17 -11.97
N THR A 240 -5.70 -16.64 -13.15
CA THR A 240 -7.06 -16.43 -13.68
C THR A 240 -8.18 -17.10 -12.88
N LEU A 241 -7.85 -18.08 -12.02
CA LEU A 241 -8.83 -18.78 -11.19
C LEU A 241 -9.10 -18.03 -9.88
N SER A 242 -8.04 -17.53 -9.24
CA SER A 242 -8.15 -16.84 -7.96
C SER A 242 -8.29 -15.32 -8.07
N GLY A 243 -7.93 -14.74 -9.23
CA GLY A 243 -7.83 -13.30 -9.41
C GLY A 243 -6.63 -12.66 -8.70
N LYS A 244 -5.73 -13.47 -8.13
CA LYS A 244 -4.51 -12.98 -7.46
C LYS A 244 -3.39 -12.75 -8.47
N ILE A 245 -2.56 -11.77 -8.20
CA ILE A 245 -1.35 -11.47 -8.97
C ILE A 245 -0.13 -11.94 -8.16
N ASP A 246 0.66 -12.83 -8.74
CA ASP A 246 1.96 -13.23 -8.20
C ASP A 246 3.08 -12.51 -8.98
N LEU A 247 4.29 -12.43 -8.42
CA LEU A 247 5.43 -11.85 -9.15
C LEU A 247 6.26 -12.95 -9.81
N ASP A 248 6.44 -12.91 -11.12
CA ASP A 248 7.37 -13.77 -11.86
C ASP A 248 8.74 -13.09 -11.99
N LEU A 249 9.72 -13.62 -11.26
CA LEU A 249 11.09 -13.11 -11.24
C LEU A 249 11.99 -13.80 -12.28
N GLY A 250 11.49 -14.77 -13.04
CA GLY A 250 12.28 -15.61 -13.94
C GLY A 250 12.97 -14.85 -15.09
N GLN A 251 12.48 -13.66 -15.42
CA GLN A 251 13.05 -12.80 -16.47
C GLN A 251 13.94 -11.68 -15.92
N LEU A 252 14.01 -11.50 -14.60
CA LEU A 252 14.86 -10.48 -13.98
C LEU A 252 16.32 -10.90 -14.02
N ASN A 253 17.19 -9.98 -14.44
CA ASN A 253 18.64 -10.16 -14.44
C ASN A 253 19.30 -9.50 -13.22
N SER A 254 18.58 -8.66 -12.48
CA SER A 254 19.06 -7.95 -11.29
C SER A 254 18.64 -8.62 -9.98
N ASP A 255 19.37 -8.35 -8.88
CA ASP A 255 19.03 -8.81 -7.51
C ASP A 255 18.11 -7.81 -6.77
N ILE A 256 17.28 -7.09 -7.53
CA ILE A 256 16.41 -6.04 -7.02
C ILE A 256 15.26 -6.59 -6.17
N LEU A 257 14.77 -7.78 -6.53
CA LEU A 257 13.81 -8.58 -5.79
C LEU A 257 14.39 -9.97 -5.57
N ILE A 258 13.94 -10.63 -4.51
CA ILE A 258 14.39 -11.97 -4.13
C ILE A 258 13.15 -12.83 -3.93
N ASP A 259 13.01 -13.89 -4.71
CA ASP A 259 11.89 -14.82 -4.56
C ASP A 259 12.06 -15.61 -3.27
N PHE A 260 11.04 -15.63 -2.40
CA PHE A 260 11.03 -16.46 -1.21
C PHE A 260 11.35 -17.94 -1.52
N SER A 261 10.81 -18.48 -2.62
CA SER A 261 11.01 -19.88 -3.02
C SER A 261 12.47 -20.22 -3.38
N SER A 262 13.30 -19.20 -3.66
CA SER A 262 14.73 -19.38 -3.91
C SER A 262 15.58 -19.49 -2.64
N LEU A 263 14.99 -19.23 -1.46
CA LEU A 263 15.71 -19.15 -0.18
C LEU A 263 15.71 -20.48 0.57
N ASP A 264 16.83 -20.78 1.25
CA ASP A 264 16.87 -21.85 2.24
C ASP A 264 16.06 -21.42 3.48
N THR A 265 14.93 -22.08 3.72
CA THR A 265 14.00 -21.72 4.80
C THR A 265 14.58 -21.98 6.20
N ASN A 266 15.55 -22.88 6.36
CA ASN A 266 16.23 -23.08 7.63
C ASN A 266 17.22 -21.95 7.91
N GLN A 267 18.01 -21.54 6.92
CA GLN A 267 18.87 -20.35 7.03
C GLN A 267 18.05 -19.09 7.25
N LEU A 268 16.89 -18.99 6.60
CA LEU A 268 15.93 -17.91 6.83
C LEU A 268 15.52 -17.84 8.30
N LEU A 269 15.00 -18.93 8.86
CA LEU A 269 14.57 -18.96 10.26
C LEU A 269 15.71 -18.77 11.25
N ASN A 270 16.92 -19.19 10.89
CA ASN A 270 18.12 -18.92 11.67
C ASN A 270 18.62 -17.47 11.54
N GLY A 271 17.97 -16.62 10.75
CA GLY A 271 18.39 -15.23 10.52
C GLY A 271 19.76 -15.12 9.83
N ALA A 272 20.15 -16.14 9.07
CA ALA A 272 21.53 -16.39 8.68
C ALA A 272 21.79 -16.36 7.15
N ILE A 273 20.81 -15.91 6.35
CA ILE A 273 20.95 -15.88 4.87
C ILE A 273 22.09 -14.94 4.43
N TRP A 274 22.20 -13.77 5.06
CA TRP A 274 23.18 -12.72 4.72
C TRP A 274 23.91 -12.18 5.95
N GLY A 275 24.07 -12.99 6.99
CA GLY A 275 24.67 -12.56 8.24
C GLY A 275 24.53 -13.61 9.34
N MET A 276 24.70 -13.20 10.58
CA MET A 276 24.51 -14.07 11.75
C MET A 276 23.76 -13.30 12.83
N PRO A 277 22.80 -13.93 13.53
CA PRO A 277 22.08 -13.27 14.60
C PRO A 277 22.99 -12.66 15.67
N GLY A 278 22.69 -11.43 16.07
CA GLY A 278 23.50 -10.70 17.06
C GLY A 278 24.86 -10.19 16.58
N GLN A 279 25.22 -10.38 15.31
CA GLN A 279 26.46 -9.89 14.72
C GLN A 279 26.20 -8.94 13.54
N GLY A 280 26.97 -7.85 13.49
CA GLY A 280 26.90 -6.89 12.40
C GLY A 280 25.55 -6.17 12.30
N VAL A 281 25.06 -6.02 11.07
CA VAL A 281 23.80 -5.34 10.72
C VAL A 281 23.00 -6.27 9.82
N ALA A 282 21.68 -6.31 9.98
CA ALA A 282 20.80 -7.05 9.08
C ALA A 282 20.88 -6.46 7.66
N ASP A 283 21.03 -7.31 6.63
CA ASP A 283 21.15 -6.87 5.24
C ASP A 283 19.83 -6.28 4.71
N GLU A 284 19.87 -5.19 3.94
CA GLU A 284 18.68 -4.60 3.33
C GLU A 284 17.96 -5.55 2.35
N LYS A 285 18.63 -6.62 1.90
CA LYS A 285 18.04 -7.71 1.11
C LYS A 285 16.85 -8.37 1.79
N TRP A 286 16.74 -8.33 3.12
CA TRP A 286 15.54 -8.77 3.84
C TRP A 286 14.27 -8.03 3.39
N CYS A 287 14.37 -6.75 3.03
CA CYS A 287 13.25 -5.94 2.54
C CYS A 287 12.92 -6.19 1.05
N ARG A 288 13.74 -6.97 0.34
CA ARG A 288 13.58 -7.29 -1.09
C ARG A 288 12.89 -8.64 -1.32
N ILE A 289 12.62 -9.39 -0.26
CA ILE A 289 11.97 -10.70 -0.34
C ILE A 289 10.50 -10.51 -0.72
N VAL A 290 10.08 -11.11 -1.83
CA VAL A 290 8.70 -11.12 -2.34
C VAL A 290 8.18 -12.56 -2.45
N ASN A 291 6.93 -12.72 -2.87
CA ASN A 291 6.24 -14.02 -2.92
C ASN A 291 6.26 -14.75 -1.57
N ILE A 292 6.20 -13.98 -0.47
CA ILE A 292 6.19 -14.52 0.89
C ILE A 292 4.89 -15.31 1.10
N PRO A 293 4.93 -16.53 1.66
CA PRO A 293 3.72 -17.32 1.92
C PRO A 293 2.71 -16.53 2.74
N GLU A 294 1.44 -16.54 2.32
CA GLU A 294 0.42 -15.59 2.76
C GLU A 294 -0.62 -16.18 3.69
N ASP A 295 -0.60 -17.51 3.85
CA ASP A 295 -1.52 -18.20 4.74
C ASP A 295 -1.17 -17.96 6.22
N LEU A 296 -2.12 -18.30 7.09
CA LEU A 296 -1.99 -18.16 8.55
C LEU A 296 -1.45 -19.42 9.23
N SER A 297 -0.79 -20.32 8.48
CA SER A 297 -0.11 -21.47 9.08
C SER A 297 1.05 -21.02 9.95
N GLN A 298 1.43 -21.90 10.87
CA GLN A 298 2.54 -21.63 11.78
C GLN A 298 3.85 -21.37 11.02
N ASN A 299 4.10 -22.04 9.88
CA ASN A 299 5.33 -21.85 9.12
C ASN A 299 5.34 -20.49 8.41
N SER A 300 4.25 -20.12 7.75
CA SER A 300 4.11 -18.82 7.08
C SER A 300 4.27 -17.67 8.07
N ILE A 301 3.69 -17.77 9.27
CA ILE A 301 3.90 -16.79 10.34
C ILE A 301 5.37 -16.69 10.75
N LYS A 302 6.09 -17.82 10.92
CA LYS A 302 7.52 -17.78 11.25
C LYS A 302 8.33 -17.05 10.18
N TYR A 303 8.12 -17.38 8.91
CA TYR A 303 8.84 -16.76 7.79
C TYR A 303 8.55 -15.26 7.72
N GLN A 304 7.28 -14.87 7.71
CA GLN A 304 6.85 -13.47 7.72
C GLN A 304 7.46 -12.70 8.91
N SER A 305 7.49 -13.31 10.10
CA SER A 305 8.03 -12.69 11.32
C SER A 305 9.51 -12.35 11.19
N VAL A 306 10.32 -13.34 10.75
CA VAL A 306 11.76 -13.16 10.62
C VAL A 306 12.09 -12.19 9.49
N ILE A 307 11.40 -12.31 8.34
CA ILE A 307 11.60 -11.41 7.20
C ILE A 307 11.29 -9.96 7.58
N SER A 308 10.10 -9.70 8.11
CA SER A 308 9.67 -8.33 8.43
C SER A 308 10.48 -7.72 9.58
N THR A 309 10.85 -8.50 10.59
CA THR A 309 11.69 -8.01 11.71
C THR A 309 13.12 -7.73 11.27
N ASN A 310 13.73 -8.59 10.43
CA ASN A 310 15.08 -8.35 9.93
C ASN A 310 15.12 -7.23 8.88
N CYS A 311 14.07 -7.10 8.06
CA CYS A 311 13.90 -5.91 7.24
C CYS A 311 13.81 -4.66 8.12
N ALA A 312 13.04 -4.70 9.23
CA ALA A 312 12.97 -3.59 10.16
C ALA A 312 14.34 -3.21 10.72
N ARG A 313 15.14 -4.20 11.12
CA ARG A 313 16.47 -4.04 11.72
C ARG A 313 17.56 -3.64 10.72
N SER A 314 17.33 -3.78 9.41
CA SER A 314 18.33 -3.47 8.37
C SER A 314 18.59 -1.97 8.17
N THR A 315 17.70 -1.11 8.68
CA THR A 315 17.74 0.34 8.45
C THR A 315 17.61 1.11 9.75
N GLN A 316 18.13 2.34 9.78
CA GLN A 316 17.97 3.24 10.92
C GLN A 316 16.48 3.58 11.11
N ARG A 317 16.03 3.65 12.37
CA ARG A 317 14.67 4.08 12.70
C ARG A 317 14.65 5.09 13.83
N TYR A 318 13.89 6.16 13.65
CA TYR A 318 13.47 7.00 14.75
C TYR A 318 12.38 6.27 15.53
N CYS A 319 12.64 6.04 16.81
CA CYS A 319 11.67 5.49 17.76
C CYS A 319 11.21 6.59 18.70
N ASP A 320 9.90 6.75 18.88
CA ASP A 320 9.31 7.71 19.82
C ASP A 320 9.46 7.24 21.27
N ALA A 321 9.56 8.19 22.20
CA ALA A 321 9.80 7.89 23.61
C ALA A 321 8.57 7.25 24.25
N PHE A 322 8.77 6.28 25.14
CA PHE A 322 7.69 5.72 25.95
C PHE A 322 8.09 5.65 27.42
N GLY A 323 7.44 6.49 28.24
CA GLY A 323 7.81 6.65 29.65
C GLY A 323 9.27 7.08 29.83
N SER A 324 9.83 6.80 31.00
CA SER A 324 11.23 7.13 31.32
C SER A 324 12.25 6.09 30.86
N SER A 325 11.80 4.86 30.54
CA SER A 325 12.67 3.72 30.24
C SER A 325 13.00 3.56 28.76
N PHE A 326 12.21 4.16 27.86
CA PHE A 326 12.41 4.09 26.42
C PHE A 326 12.60 5.50 25.87
N PRO A 327 13.84 6.00 25.76
CA PRO A 327 14.09 7.31 25.19
C PRO A 327 13.73 7.34 23.70
N SER A 328 13.40 8.52 23.20
CA SER A 328 13.29 8.74 21.77
C SER A 328 14.66 8.86 21.12
N GLY A 329 14.72 8.63 19.82
CA GLY A 329 15.90 8.95 19.03
C GLY A 329 16.06 8.06 17.81
N ASN A 330 17.14 8.31 17.07
CA ASN A 330 17.56 7.49 15.94
C ASN A 330 18.29 6.25 16.45
N TYR A 331 17.64 5.10 16.36
CA TYR A 331 18.22 3.80 16.63
C TYR A 331 18.93 3.30 15.36
N PRO A 332 20.24 2.98 15.43
CA PRO A 332 20.97 2.51 14.27
C PRO A 332 20.43 1.15 13.79
N PRO A 333 20.74 0.75 12.55
CA PRO A 333 20.53 -0.62 12.11
C PRO A 333 21.11 -1.63 13.11
N ALA A 334 20.40 -2.74 13.30
CA ALA A 334 20.74 -3.78 14.27
C ALA A 334 21.06 -5.10 13.55
N ALA A 335 21.84 -5.97 14.20
CA ALA A 335 22.14 -7.31 13.71
C ALA A 335 20.86 -8.10 13.40
N PRO A 336 20.87 -9.07 12.46
CA PRO A 336 19.69 -9.89 12.23
C PRO A 336 19.31 -10.70 13.48
N ILE A 337 18.12 -11.28 13.45
CA ILE A 337 17.52 -12.05 14.53
C ILE A 337 17.01 -13.40 14.00
N ALA A 338 17.08 -14.43 14.84
CA ALA A 338 16.58 -15.76 14.54
C ALA A 338 15.21 -16.01 15.17
N TRP A 339 14.43 -16.88 14.55
CA TRP A 339 13.28 -17.49 15.20
C TRP A 339 13.73 -18.44 16.32
N ASP A 340 13.08 -18.37 17.48
CA ASP A 340 13.31 -19.26 18.62
C ASP A 340 11.98 -19.78 19.17
N SER A 341 11.79 -21.10 19.14
CA SER A 341 10.53 -21.73 19.53
C SER A 341 10.19 -21.55 21.02
N ASN A 342 11.18 -21.48 21.91
CA ASN A 342 10.93 -21.24 23.33
C ASN A 342 10.46 -19.81 23.56
N THR A 343 11.08 -18.84 22.88
CA THR A 343 10.66 -17.44 22.87
C THR A 343 9.25 -17.30 22.32
N ALA A 344 8.89 -18.05 21.26
CA ALA A 344 7.54 -18.08 20.73
C ALA A 344 6.52 -18.69 21.71
N SER A 345 6.89 -19.76 22.43
CA SER A 345 6.06 -20.32 23.50
C SER A 345 5.82 -19.30 24.62
N ASN A 346 6.82 -18.50 24.98
CA ASN A 346 6.66 -17.42 25.96
C ASN A 346 5.69 -16.34 25.46
N ALA A 347 5.83 -15.91 24.21
CA ALA A 347 4.92 -14.95 23.60
C ALA A 347 3.48 -15.47 23.57
N GLN A 348 3.30 -16.76 23.31
CA GLN A 348 1.99 -17.40 23.28
C GLN A 348 1.26 -17.32 24.62
N LEU A 349 1.97 -17.41 25.75
CA LEU A 349 1.37 -17.28 27.09
C LEU A 349 0.71 -15.90 27.28
N ASN A 350 1.37 -14.84 26.82
CA ASN A 350 0.78 -13.50 26.88
C ASN A 350 -0.39 -13.37 25.90
N SER A 351 -0.28 -13.91 24.69
CA SER A 351 -1.37 -13.91 23.70
C SER A 351 -2.62 -14.65 24.19
N ASP A 352 -2.46 -15.78 24.89
CA ASP A 352 -3.57 -16.49 25.54
C ASP A 352 -4.25 -15.63 26.61
N GLU A 353 -3.47 -14.89 27.39
CA GLU A 353 -4.01 -14.02 28.44
C GLU A 353 -4.66 -12.74 27.88
N GLN A 354 -4.10 -12.15 26.82
CA GLN A 354 -4.74 -11.07 26.05
C GLN A 354 -6.09 -11.55 25.49
N TYR A 355 -6.14 -12.76 24.92
CA TYR A 355 -7.38 -13.36 24.42
C TYR A 355 -8.40 -13.63 25.54
N ARG A 356 -7.96 -14.16 26.68
CA ARG A 356 -8.83 -14.44 27.83
C ARG A 356 -9.45 -13.15 28.38
N ARG A 357 -8.67 -12.07 28.46
CA ARG A 357 -9.11 -10.76 28.96
C ARG A 357 -9.83 -9.91 27.92
N ASP A 358 -9.69 -10.26 26.64
CA ASP A 358 -10.11 -9.42 25.51
C ASP A 358 -9.51 -8.01 25.57
N ALA A 359 -8.23 -7.93 25.93
CA ALA A 359 -7.55 -6.67 26.18
C ALA A 359 -6.08 -6.75 25.74
N GLN A 360 -5.54 -5.62 25.30
CA GLN A 360 -4.12 -5.47 25.01
C GLN A 360 -3.33 -5.25 26.29
N GLY A 361 -2.19 -5.91 26.43
CA GLY A 361 -1.28 -5.67 27.55
C GLY A 361 -0.16 -6.68 27.68
N HIS A 362 0.74 -6.37 28.62
CA HIS A 362 1.85 -7.22 29.06
C HIS A 362 1.42 -7.97 30.33
N PHE A 363 0.56 -8.98 30.19
CA PHE A 363 0.02 -9.74 31.32
C PHE A 363 0.94 -10.89 31.76
N VAL A 364 1.73 -11.42 30.83
CA VAL A 364 2.74 -12.45 31.10
C VAL A 364 4.03 -12.06 30.37
N VAL A 365 5.10 -11.80 31.12
CA VAL A 365 6.40 -11.36 30.57
C VAL A 365 7.48 -12.33 30.99
N ASN A 366 7.97 -13.12 30.03
CA ASN A 366 9.02 -14.13 30.21
C ASN A 366 10.17 -13.95 29.19
N SER A 367 10.42 -12.70 28.80
CA SER A 367 11.34 -12.30 27.74
C SER A 367 12.12 -11.04 28.13
N SER A 368 13.21 -10.75 27.40
CA SER A 368 14.01 -9.53 27.61
C SER A 368 13.37 -8.28 27.00
N GLY A 369 12.52 -8.47 25.99
CA GLY A 369 11.66 -7.44 25.41
C GLY A 369 10.37 -8.06 24.89
N GLN A 370 9.25 -7.37 25.05
CA GLN A 370 7.94 -7.82 24.61
C GLN A 370 7.18 -6.67 23.95
N ASN A 371 6.56 -6.95 22.82
CA ASN A 371 5.57 -6.09 22.18
C ASN A 371 4.22 -6.82 22.14
N ALA A 372 3.11 -6.10 22.29
CA ALA A 372 1.79 -6.72 22.34
C ALA A 372 0.73 -5.84 21.66
N PHE A 373 -0.06 -6.43 20.77
CA PHE A 373 -1.20 -5.77 20.11
C PHE A 373 -2.43 -6.67 20.05
N VAL A 374 -3.61 -6.09 20.28
CA VAL A 374 -4.89 -6.71 19.89
C VAL A 374 -5.34 -6.11 18.56
N LEU A 375 -4.89 -6.74 17.48
CA LEU A 375 -5.11 -6.30 16.12
C LEU A 375 -5.51 -7.48 15.23
N SER A 376 -6.73 -7.48 14.71
CA SER A 376 -7.17 -8.50 13.75
C SER A 376 -6.53 -8.27 12.38
N SER A 377 -5.72 -9.23 11.90
CA SER A 377 -4.97 -9.14 10.64
C SER A 377 -4.83 -10.49 9.93
N ASN A 378 -4.59 -10.43 8.61
CA ASN A 378 -4.32 -11.59 7.74
C ASN A 378 -2.84 -12.01 7.74
N SER A 379 -1.98 -11.27 8.44
CA SER A 379 -0.53 -11.49 8.45
C SER A 379 0.07 -10.92 9.74
N VAL A 380 1.22 -11.47 10.14
CA VAL A 380 2.06 -10.92 11.21
C VAL A 380 2.93 -9.75 10.74
N VAL A 381 3.10 -9.55 9.43
CA VAL A 381 3.78 -8.35 8.88
C VAL A 381 3.04 -7.09 9.30
N ILE A 382 1.71 -7.12 9.35
CA ILE A 382 0.89 -5.97 9.75
C ILE A 382 1.20 -5.46 11.17
N PRO A 383 1.17 -6.29 12.25
CA PRO A 383 1.56 -5.81 13.57
C PRO A 383 3.04 -5.45 13.67
N ILE A 384 3.94 -6.04 12.87
CA ILE A 384 5.38 -5.70 12.89
C ILE A 384 5.67 -4.38 12.18
N PHE A 385 5.10 -4.15 10.99
CA PHE A 385 5.50 -3.07 10.07
C PHE A 385 4.41 -2.04 9.77
N GLY A 386 3.14 -2.39 9.95
CA GLY A 386 2.02 -1.45 10.01
C GLY A 386 1.08 -1.45 8.82
N TYR A 387 -0.21 -1.26 9.12
CA TYR A 387 -1.28 -1.04 8.14
C TYR A 387 -1.51 0.43 7.76
N THR A 388 -0.74 1.38 8.29
CA THR A 388 -0.82 2.80 7.87
C THR A 388 0.44 3.20 7.13
N SER A 389 0.40 4.32 6.41
CA SER A 389 1.59 4.89 5.79
C SER A 389 2.65 5.25 6.85
N PRO A 390 3.94 5.26 6.48
CA PRO A 390 5.01 5.75 7.35
C PRO A 390 4.77 7.20 7.78
N ARG A 391 5.48 7.62 8.83
CA ARG A 391 5.41 9.00 9.34
C ARG A 391 5.85 10.03 8.28
N SER A 392 5.22 11.21 8.32
CA SER A 392 5.47 12.32 7.39
C SER A 392 6.07 13.56 8.07
N ASP A 393 6.47 13.45 9.33
CA ASP A 393 7.00 14.55 10.17
C ASP A 393 8.51 14.78 10.00
N GLY A 394 9.14 14.17 8.99
CA GLY A 394 10.56 14.32 8.66
C GLY A 394 11.51 13.41 9.43
N GLN A 395 11.03 12.65 10.41
CA GLN A 395 11.85 11.65 11.12
C GLN A 395 11.95 10.35 10.31
N VAL A 396 13.11 9.68 10.38
CA VAL A 396 13.40 8.50 9.55
C VAL A 396 12.79 7.23 10.15
N ASN A 397 11.61 6.82 9.72
CA ASN A 397 11.07 5.49 10.01
C ASN A 397 10.08 5.09 8.90
N ASN A 398 10.38 4.02 8.16
CA ASN A 398 9.55 3.54 7.05
C ASN A 398 8.47 2.52 7.47
N ALA A 399 8.23 2.34 8.78
CA ALA A 399 7.09 1.58 9.29
C ALA A 399 5.99 2.52 9.79
N GLY A 400 4.76 2.02 9.81
CA GLY A 400 3.60 2.79 10.25
C GLY A 400 3.59 2.95 11.77
N LEU A 401 3.12 4.09 12.28
CA LEU A 401 3.09 4.38 13.72
C LEU A 401 2.21 3.39 14.53
N ASN A 402 1.36 2.64 13.85
CA ASN A 402 0.47 1.60 14.38
C ASN A 402 1.09 0.19 14.36
N SER A 403 2.42 0.09 14.33
CA SER A 403 3.18 -1.15 14.23
C SER A 403 4.23 -1.25 15.31
N TRP A 404 4.79 -2.43 15.56
CA TRP A 404 5.89 -2.55 16.52
C TRP A 404 7.16 -1.85 16.06
N ALA A 405 7.47 -1.83 14.77
CA ALA A 405 8.64 -1.13 14.25
C ALA A 405 8.46 0.40 14.18
N GLY A 406 7.23 0.91 14.30
CA GLY A 406 6.91 2.35 14.22
C GLY A 406 6.37 2.97 15.51
N HIS A 407 5.84 2.18 16.44
CA HIS A 407 5.19 2.65 17.66
C HIS A 407 6.19 2.88 18.80
N GLU A 408 5.91 3.89 19.63
CA GLU A 408 6.68 4.19 20.85
C GLU A 408 6.79 2.98 21.80
N GLY A 409 7.95 2.79 22.40
CA GLY A 409 8.26 1.66 23.29
C GLY A 409 8.49 0.32 22.57
N HIS A 410 7.73 0.04 21.49
CA HIS A 410 7.87 -1.19 20.71
C HIS A 410 9.04 -1.13 19.73
N CYS A 411 9.25 0.02 19.08
CA CYS A 411 10.33 0.23 18.11
C CYS A 411 11.69 -0.01 18.75
N GLN A 412 11.87 0.42 20.00
CA GLN A 412 13.06 0.17 20.79
C GLN A 412 13.33 -1.32 21.00
N ASN A 413 12.31 -2.14 21.26
CA ASN A 413 12.48 -3.59 21.40
C ASN A 413 12.90 -4.24 20.07
N VAL A 414 12.28 -3.82 18.95
CA VAL A 414 12.62 -4.29 17.60
C VAL A 414 14.06 -3.93 17.25
N MET A 415 14.49 -2.71 17.55
CA MET A 415 15.81 -2.17 17.20
C MET A 415 16.91 -2.45 18.24
N ASN A 416 16.58 -3.09 19.37
CA ASN A 416 17.58 -3.36 20.41
C ASN A 416 18.60 -4.40 19.90
N SER A 417 19.87 -4.00 19.82
CA SER A 417 20.97 -4.83 19.32
C SER A 417 21.33 -6.00 20.23
N ARG A 418 20.86 -6.01 21.47
CA ARG A 418 21.08 -7.13 22.41
C ARG A 418 20.23 -8.34 22.10
N HIS A 419 19.10 -8.15 21.43
CA HIS A 419 18.21 -9.25 21.06
C HIS A 419 18.77 -10.01 19.85
N THR A 420 18.86 -11.32 19.99
CA THR A 420 19.37 -12.26 18.96
C THR A 420 18.34 -13.30 18.56
N LYS A 421 17.27 -13.44 19.36
CA LYS A 421 16.17 -14.37 19.13
C LYS A 421 14.83 -13.67 19.26
N MET A 422 13.86 -14.11 18.47
CA MET A 422 12.47 -13.67 18.56
C MET A 422 11.48 -14.82 18.48
N GLY A 423 10.27 -14.58 18.95
CA GLY A 423 9.13 -15.46 18.73
C GLY A 423 7.81 -14.70 18.76
N ILE A 424 6.81 -15.24 18.05
CA ILE A 424 5.46 -14.67 17.98
C ILE A 424 4.44 -15.61 18.61
N GLY A 425 3.58 -15.05 19.46
CA GLY A 425 2.34 -15.65 19.94
C GLY A 425 1.12 -14.96 19.33
N TYR A 426 0.03 -15.68 19.16
CA TYR A 426 -1.21 -15.15 18.58
C TYR A 426 -2.43 -16.01 18.92
N LYS A 427 -3.62 -15.50 18.64
CA LYS A 427 -4.89 -16.25 18.69
C LYS A 427 -5.77 -15.89 17.52
N VAL A 428 -6.69 -16.78 17.17
CA VAL A 428 -7.77 -16.45 16.23
C VAL A 428 -8.54 -15.24 16.75
N SER A 429 -8.84 -14.30 15.86
CA SER A 429 -9.60 -13.10 16.21
C SER A 429 -11.02 -13.46 16.63
N LYS A 430 -11.51 -12.85 17.72
CA LYS A 430 -12.90 -13.03 18.16
C LYS A 430 -13.91 -12.34 17.25
N SER A 431 -13.49 -11.28 16.57
CA SER A 431 -14.37 -10.50 15.67
C SER A 431 -14.42 -11.06 14.26
N ASP A 432 -13.42 -11.86 13.86
CA ASP A 432 -13.29 -12.41 12.50
C ASP A 432 -12.45 -13.69 12.55
N THR A 433 -13.11 -14.86 12.51
CA THR A 433 -12.43 -16.15 12.66
C THR A 433 -11.52 -16.51 11.48
N SER A 434 -11.56 -15.76 10.37
CA SER A 434 -10.64 -15.91 9.25
C SER A 434 -9.28 -15.27 9.50
N LYS A 435 -9.13 -14.49 10.60
CA LYS A 435 -7.96 -13.69 10.93
C LYS A 435 -7.33 -14.10 12.25
N MET A 436 -6.08 -13.71 12.43
CA MET A 436 -5.38 -13.80 13.72
C MET A 436 -5.38 -12.43 14.41
N SER A 437 -5.21 -12.42 15.72
CA SER A 437 -5.17 -11.26 16.62
C SER A 437 -4.39 -11.62 17.89
N TYR A 438 -4.43 -10.74 18.89
CA TYR A 438 -3.78 -10.92 20.20
C TYR A 438 -2.30 -11.26 20.03
N TRP A 439 -1.65 -10.51 19.16
CA TRP A 439 -0.27 -10.71 18.77
C TRP A 439 0.65 -10.33 19.93
N THR A 440 1.62 -11.19 20.22
CA THR A 440 2.75 -10.89 21.11
C THR A 440 4.02 -11.20 20.36
N GLN A 441 5.01 -10.29 20.42
CA GLN A 441 6.36 -10.52 19.95
C GLN A 441 7.30 -10.46 21.14
N ASP A 442 7.97 -11.57 21.42
CA ASP A 442 9.00 -11.65 22.45
C ASP A 442 10.39 -11.67 21.82
N PHE A 443 11.35 -11.12 22.56
CA PHE A 443 12.76 -11.04 22.22
C PHE A 443 13.66 -11.54 23.36
N ASN A 444 14.76 -12.20 23.00
CA ASN A 444 15.80 -12.66 23.92
C ASN A 444 17.22 -12.43 23.39
#